data_AF-A0A2M8F6P9-F1
#
_entry.id   AF-A0A2M8F6P9-F1
#
_cell.length_a   1.000
_cell.length_b   1.000
_cell.length_c   1.000
_cell.angle_alpha   90.00
_cell.angle_beta   90.00
_cell.angle_gamma   90.00
#
_symmetry.space_group_name_H-M   'P 1'
#
loop_
_entity.id
_entity.type
_entity.pdbx_description
1 polymer ?
#
loop_
_entity_poly.entity_id
_entity_poly.type
_entity_poly.pdbx_seq_one_letter_code
_entity_poly.pdbx_strand_id
1 'polypeptide(L)'
;MKLSADGYGIAAPIWNKVMTAALKDKPDERFVVPEGIQSVVVSRASGKLPSADTPSDARISDVFASFSIPTEVDDLYKKIDVVKGDGLLPNEFTPADQIESRLFLNHNDAIDTFPSWLAGIKSWVAGRTEQDSTFPGFAPTKTTALYTAETARNKPTITITSPTAFSIISERNVPIKVQVHAPNGVKEVEFFLGNRTVPNSQKFAAPYTGSIHFLSSYDPGTYTIRALIIDDLGYTDEATIEVRFEGLETGSSTDSSEESSPKENSSSLLPPLLQELPGT
;
A
#
# COMPACT_ATOMS: atom_id res chain seq x y z
N MET A 1 2.30 36.15 -49.84
CA MET A 1 3.41 36.05 -48.87
C MET A 1 3.02 36.82 -47.63
N LYS A 2 2.93 36.17 -46.46
CA LYS A 2 2.73 36.87 -45.18
C LYS A 2 4.12 37.28 -44.70
N LEU A 3 4.44 38.56 -44.77
CA LEU A 3 5.68 39.09 -44.21
C LEU A 3 5.54 39.01 -42.68
N SER A 4 6.26 38.09 -42.03
CA SER A 4 6.45 38.11 -40.58
C SER A 4 7.82 38.70 -40.28
N ALA A 5 7.85 39.72 -39.43
CA ALA A 5 9.06 40.31 -38.87
C ALA A 5 9.02 40.15 -37.35
N ASP A 6 8.80 38.91 -36.89
CA ASP A 6 8.70 38.62 -35.47
C ASP A 6 10.09 38.60 -34.81
N GLY A 7 10.10 38.88 -33.51
CA GLY A 7 11.34 39.04 -32.76
C GLY A 7 12.18 37.77 -32.70
N TYR A 8 11.55 36.59 -32.62
CA TYR A 8 12.24 35.32 -32.44
C TYR A 8 12.80 34.76 -33.76
N GLY A 9 11.99 34.74 -34.82
CA GLY A 9 12.35 34.12 -36.10
C GLY A 9 13.24 34.98 -36.99
N ILE A 10 13.16 36.32 -36.87
CA ILE A 10 13.83 37.24 -37.81
C ILE A 10 14.87 38.12 -37.11
N ALA A 11 14.48 38.83 -36.04
CA ALA A 11 15.39 39.77 -35.39
C ALA A 11 16.47 39.07 -34.57
N ALA A 12 16.12 38.04 -33.78
CA ALA A 12 17.07 37.34 -32.91
C ALA A 12 18.23 36.69 -33.68
N PRO A 13 18.04 36.04 -34.84
CA PRO A 13 19.16 35.51 -35.63
C PRO A 13 20.10 36.59 -36.15
N ILE A 14 19.59 37.78 -36.52
CA ILE A 14 20.42 38.90 -36.95
C ILE A 14 21.26 39.41 -35.77
N TRP A 15 20.63 39.66 -34.61
CA TRP A 15 21.33 40.11 -33.41
C TRP A 15 22.37 39.07 -32.94
N ASN A 16 22.04 37.78 -32.97
CA ASN A 16 22.95 36.71 -32.62
C ASN A 16 24.20 36.71 -33.52
N LYS A 17 24.05 36.87 -34.85
CA LYS A 17 25.19 36.98 -35.77
C LYS A 17 26.08 38.19 -35.45
N VAL A 18 25.47 39.34 -35.21
CA VAL A 18 26.19 40.58 -34.88
C VAL A 18 26.95 40.42 -33.56
N MET A 19 26.30 39.96 -32.50
CA MET A 19 26.92 39.83 -31.18
C MET A 19 27.97 38.73 -31.13
N THR A 20 27.76 37.61 -31.83
CA THR A 20 28.78 36.55 -31.95
C THR A 20 30.06 37.08 -32.60
N ALA A 21 29.94 37.91 -33.64
CA ALA A 21 31.11 38.53 -34.27
C ALA A 21 31.75 39.59 -33.36
N ALA A 22 30.95 40.42 -32.69
CA ALA A 22 31.45 41.50 -31.83
C ALA A 22 32.15 40.99 -30.56
N LEU A 23 31.70 39.85 -30.00
CA LEU A 23 32.21 39.27 -28.76
C LEU A 23 33.28 38.20 -28.96
N LYS A 24 33.58 37.80 -30.20
CA LYS A 24 34.48 36.67 -30.53
C LYS A 24 35.80 36.65 -29.75
N ASP A 25 36.43 37.81 -29.61
CA ASP A 25 37.74 37.97 -28.95
C ASP A 25 37.62 38.73 -27.61
N LYS A 26 36.42 38.83 -27.05
CA LYS A 26 36.18 39.43 -25.74
C LYS A 26 36.13 38.33 -24.68
N PRO A 27 36.83 38.50 -23.54
CA PRO A 27 36.70 37.56 -22.43
C PRO A 27 35.30 37.66 -21.79
N ASP A 28 34.83 36.56 -21.22
CA ASP A 28 33.61 36.54 -20.43
C ASP A 28 33.78 37.41 -19.17
N GLU A 29 32.94 38.42 -19.04
CA GLU A 29 32.89 39.25 -17.84
C GLU A 29 32.05 38.57 -16.75
N ARG A 30 32.64 38.37 -15.57
CA ARG A 30 31.90 37.78 -14.44
C ARG A 30 30.97 38.81 -13.83
N PHE A 31 29.67 38.50 -13.81
CA PHE A 31 28.70 39.28 -13.07
C PHE A 31 28.91 39.12 -11.56
N VAL A 32 29.29 40.20 -10.88
CA VAL A 32 29.33 40.24 -9.42
C VAL A 32 27.91 40.43 -8.92
N VAL A 33 27.39 39.43 -8.20
CA VAL A 33 26.05 39.50 -7.60
C VAL A 33 26.01 40.67 -6.60
N PRO A 34 25.11 41.66 -6.79
CA PRO A 34 25.02 42.80 -5.88
C PRO A 34 24.67 42.38 -4.45
N GLU A 35 25.08 43.21 -3.48
CA GLU A 35 24.67 43.02 -2.09
C GLU A 35 23.15 43.03 -1.96
N GLY A 36 22.61 42.14 -1.13
CA GLY A 36 21.18 42.02 -0.90
C GLY A 36 20.44 41.17 -1.93
N ILE A 37 21.09 40.66 -2.98
CA ILE A 37 20.50 39.62 -3.84
C ILE A 37 20.69 38.25 -3.19
N GLN A 38 19.61 37.47 -3.12
CA GLN A 38 19.55 36.18 -2.43
C GLN A 38 18.84 35.14 -3.30
N SER A 39 19.22 33.88 -3.14
CA SER A 39 18.49 32.74 -3.69
C SER A 39 17.54 32.17 -2.63
N VAL A 40 16.26 32.05 -2.97
CA VAL A 40 15.21 31.55 -2.07
C VAL A 40 14.45 30.43 -2.77
N VAL A 41 14.09 29.40 -2.01
CA VAL A 41 13.25 28.31 -2.51
C VAL A 41 11.78 28.73 -2.47
N VAL A 42 11.11 28.65 -3.61
CA VAL A 42 9.71 29.00 -3.79
C VAL A 42 8.93 27.86 -4.48
N SER A 43 7.61 27.89 -4.37
CA SER A 43 6.71 27.03 -5.14
C SER A 43 6.70 27.48 -6.60
N ARG A 44 7.00 26.57 -7.52
CA ARG A 44 6.97 26.79 -8.97
C ARG A 44 5.59 27.24 -9.47
N ALA A 45 4.52 26.81 -8.79
CA ALA A 45 3.16 27.09 -9.22
C ALA A 45 2.67 28.47 -8.76
N SER A 46 3.02 28.90 -7.55
CA SER A 46 2.51 30.15 -6.96
C SER A 46 3.55 31.26 -6.76
N GLY A 47 4.85 30.93 -6.81
CA GLY A 47 5.95 31.85 -6.46
C GLY A 47 6.06 32.14 -4.95
N LYS A 48 5.20 31.55 -4.12
CA LYS A 48 5.18 31.71 -2.65
C LYS A 48 6.18 30.77 -1.97
N LEU A 49 6.41 30.96 -0.67
CA LEU A 49 7.23 30.05 0.12
C LEU A 49 6.57 28.65 0.17
N PRO A 50 7.31 27.54 -0.01
CA PRO A 50 6.71 26.20 0.00
C PRO A 50 6.05 25.86 1.33
N SER A 51 4.89 25.23 1.27
CA SER A 51 4.21 24.65 2.43
C SER A 51 4.67 23.21 2.69
N ALA A 52 4.06 22.54 3.67
CA ALA A 52 4.24 21.09 3.86
C ALA A 52 3.66 20.26 2.69
N ASP A 53 2.69 20.82 1.96
CA ASP A 53 1.98 20.15 0.88
C ASP A 53 2.59 20.43 -0.50
N THR A 54 3.43 21.48 -0.64
CA THR A 54 4.16 21.74 -1.88
C THR A 54 5.10 20.57 -2.21
N PRO A 55 4.90 19.86 -3.33
CA PRO A 55 5.74 18.74 -3.74
C PRO A 55 7.21 19.13 -3.88
N SER A 56 8.13 18.21 -3.60
CA SER A 56 9.57 18.48 -3.68
C SER A 56 10.01 18.87 -5.09
N ASP A 57 9.42 18.28 -6.13
CA ASP A 57 9.67 18.59 -7.54
C ASP A 57 9.01 19.91 -7.99
N ALA A 58 8.10 20.46 -7.18
CA ALA A 58 7.51 21.78 -7.37
C ALA A 58 8.25 22.88 -6.61
N ARG A 59 9.29 22.56 -5.84
CA ARG A 59 10.13 23.55 -5.14
C ARG A 59 11.30 23.93 -6.03
N ILE A 60 11.40 25.20 -6.40
CA ILE A 60 12.48 25.73 -7.25
C ILE A 60 13.24 26.82 -6.51
N SER A 61 14.53 26.97 -6.82
CA SER A 61 15.31 28.11 -6.35
C SER A 61 15.12 29.27 -7.32
N ASP A 62 14.79 30.44 -6.80
CA ASP A 62 14.70 31.68 -7.58
C ASP A 62 15.48 32.81 -6.88
N VAL A 63 15.76 33.89 -7.61
CA VAL A 63 16.63 34.99 -7.17
C VAL A 63 15.80 36.22 -6.84
N PHE A 64 15.96 36.73 -5.62
CA PHE A 64 15.21 37.87 -5.10
C PHE A 64 16.15 38.95 -4.57
N ALA A 65 15.73 40.20 -4.71
CA ALA A 65 16.25 41.26 -3.86
C ALA A 65 15.73 41.06 -2.42
N SER A 66 16.55 41.36 -1.43
CA SER A 66 16.26 41.13 -0.01
C SER A 66 14.96 41.77 0.48
N PHE A 67 14.56 42.90 -0.10
CA PHE A 67 13.31 43.59 0.22
C PHE A 67 12.07 43.02 -0.48
N SER A 68 12.23 42.06 -1.40
CA SER A 68 11.16 41.51 -2.24
C SER A 68 11.03 39.99 -2.11
N ILE A 69 11.59 39.41 -1.05
CA ILE A 69 11.42 37.99 -0.74
C ILE A 69 9.94 37.72 -0.41
N PRO A 70 9.30 36.68 -0.98
CA PRO A 70 7.93 36.31 -0.65
C PRO A 70 7.78 36.02 0.84
N THR A 71 6.70 36.52 1.44
CA THR A 71 6.38 36.29 2.86
C THR A 71 5.22 35.33 3.05
N GLU A 72 4.39 35.15 2.02
CA GLU A 72 3.26 34.22 2.05
C GLU A 72 3.70 32.78 1.79
N VAL A 73 2.97 31.85 2.40
CA VAL A 73 3.14 30.41 2.20
C VAL A 73 2.17 29.92 1.13
N ASP A 74 2.64 28.98 0.32
CA ASP A 74 1.91 28.36 -0.77
C ASP A 74 0.64 27.65 -0.28
N ASP A 75 -0.50 28.07 -0.81
CA ASP A 75 -1.83 27.55 -0.53
C ASP A 75 -2.48 26.89 -1.75
N LEU A 76 -1.71 26.71 -2.82
CA LEU A 76 -2.16 26.12 -4.08
C LEU A 76 -2.15 24.59 -4.02
N TYR A 77 -1.11 23.98 -3.46
CA TYR A 77 -1.11 22.54 -3.17
C TYR A 77 -1.72 22.28 -1.80
N LYS A 78 -2.74 21.40 -1.75
CA LYS A 78 -3.39 21.01 -0.49
C LYS A 78 -3.64 19.51 -0.46
N LYS A 79 -3.29 18.87 0.64
CA LYS A 79 -3.73 17.49 0.91
C LYS A 79 -5.15 17.52 1.47
N ILE A 80 -6.00 16.68 0.89
CA ILE A 80 -7.40 16.53 1.31
C ILE A 80 -7.69 15.04 1.41
N ASP A 81 -8.41 14.68 2.46
CA ASP A 81 -8.84 13.33 2.70
C ASP A 81 -10.03 12.98 1.78
N VAL A 82 -9.88 11.87 1.07
CA VAL A 82 -10.85 11.37 0.10
C VAL A 82 -11.06 9.88 0.30
N VAL A 83 -12.20 9.40 -0.18
CA VAL A 83 -12.55 7.98 -0.17
C VAL A 83 -11.77 7.25 -1.27
N LYS A 84 -11.14 6.12 -0.93
CA LYS A 84 -10.35 5.30 -1.87
C LYS A 84 -11.16 4.80 -3.07
N GLY A 85 -12.44 4.51 -2.88
CA GLY A 85 -13.32 3.92 -3.89
C GLY A 85 -13.78 4.89 -4.99
N ASP A 86 -14.26 6.08 -4.63
CA ASP A 86 -14.84 7.06 -5.57
C ASP A 86 -14.06 8.39 -5.65
N GLY A 87 -13.06 8.60 -4.79
CA GLY A 87 -12.29 9.83 -4.73
C GLY A 87 -13.07 11.05 -4.24
N LEU A 88 -14.25 10.86 -3.63
CA LEU A 88 -15.07 11.94 -3.07
C LEU A 88 -14.76 12.19 -1.59
N LEU A 89 -15.31 13.27 -1.03
CA LEU A 89 -15.09 13.61 0.38
C LEU A 89 -15.74 12.56 1.30
N PRO A 90 -15.06 12.12 2.37
CA PRO A 90 -15.64 11.17 3.33
C PRO A 90 -16.77 11.82 4.14
N ASN A 91 -17.58 10.97 4.77
CA ASN A 91 -18.65 11.36 5.69
C ASN A 91 -18.56 10.56 7.00
N GLU A 92 -19.48 10.79 7.95
CA GLU A 92 -19.46 10.14 9.26
C GLU A 92 -19.62 8.60 9.23
N PHE A 93 -20.07 8.03 8.11
CA PHE A 93 -20.23 6.59 7.93
C PHE A 93 -19.03 5.93 7.25
N THR A 94 -18.06 6.72 6.75
CA THR A 94 -16.90 6.21 6.03
C THR A 94 -15.92 5.55 7.01
N PRO A 95 -15.58 4.26 6.85
CA PRO A 95 -14.53 3.62 7.65
C PRO A 95 -13.18 4.33 7.48
N ALA A 96 -12.42 4.47 8.57
CA ALA A 96 -11.16 5.22 8.56
C ALA A 96 -10.11 4.61 7.62
N ASP A 97 -10.12 3.29 7.43
CA ASP A 97 -9.24 2.57 6.50
C ASP A 97 -9.63 2.80 5.03
N GLN A 98 -10.84 3.30 4.76
CA GLN A 98 -11.30 3.67 3.42
C GLN A 98 -11.01 5.13 3.04
N ILE A 99 -10.39 5.87 3.96
CA ILE A 99 -9.95 7.25 3.76
C ILE A 99 -8.47 7.23 3.38
N GLU A 100 -8.10 8.04 2.38
CA GLU A 100 -6.72 8.33 2.03
C GLU A 100 -6.52 9.82 1.81
N SER A 101 -5.31 10.31 2.12
CA SER A 101 -4.95 11.71 1.89
C SER A 101 -4.35 11.86 0.51
N ARG A 102 -4.97 12.67 -0.36
CA ARG A 102 -4.52 12.91 -1.73
C ARG A 102 -4.22 14.39 -1.94
N LEU A 103 -3.23 14.68 -2.78
CA LEU A 103 -2.83 16.04 -3.11
C LEU A 103 -3.74 16.62 -4.21
N PHE A 104 -4.22 17.84 -4.01
CA PHE A 104 -5.04 18.59 -4.95
C PHE A 104 -4.52 20.01 -5.18
N LEU A 105 -4.97 20.61 -6.28
CA LEU A 105 -4.75 22.00 -6.63
C LEU A 105 -5.93 22.86 -6.19
N ASN A 106 -5.62 24.00 -5.58
CA ASN A 106 -6.55 25.00 -5.06
C ASN A 106 -6.37 26.33 -5.82
N HIS A 107 -6.69 26.32 -7.12
CA HIS A 107 -6.70 27.55 -7.92
C HIS A 107 -8.01 28.31 -7.72
N ASN A 108 -7.88 29.61 -7.47
CA ASN A 108 -9.00 30.56 -7.38
C ASN A 108 -8.76 31.68 -8.37
N ASP A 109 -9.82 32.24 -8.96
CA ASP A 109 -9.71 33.42 -9.80
C ASP A 109 -9.02 34.53 -9.00
N ALA A 110 -7.92 35.07 -9.53
CA ALA A 110 -7.22 36.18 -8.90
C ALA A 110 -8.07 37.46 -8.91
N ILE A 111 -9.02 37.56 -9.85
CA ILE A 111 -9.95 38.68 -10.00
C ILE A 111 -11.29 38.11 -10.50
N ASP A 112 -12.37 38.39 -9.79
CA ASP A 112 -13.73 37.89 -10.08
C ASP A 112 -14.28 38.31 -11.47
N THR A 113 -13.68 39.31 -12.11
CA THR A 113 -14.13 39.87 -13.40
C THR A 113 -13.59 39.12 -14.63
N PHE A 114 -12.66 38.17 -14.47
CA PHE A 114 -12.05 37.42 -15.58
C PHE A 114 -12.25 35.90 -15.45
N PRO A 115 -13.51 35.40 -15.57
CA PRO A 115 -13.82 33.98 -15.37
C PRO A 115 -13.18 33.05 -16.41
N SER A 116 -12.68 33.59 -17.52
CA SER A 116 -11.98 32.82 -18.55
C SER A 116 -10.64 32.27 -18.06
N TRP A 117 -10.02 32.90 -17.06
CA TRP A 117 -8.74 32.43 -16.53
C TRP A 117 -8.90 31.10 -15.79
N LEU A 118 -9.76 31.02 -14.75
CA LEU A 118 -10.01 29.75 -14.07
C LEU A 118 -10.60 28.69 -15.01
N ALA A 119 -11.39 29.08 -16.01
CA ALA A 119 -11.85 28.14 -17.03
C ALA A 119 -10.68 27.54 -17.86
N GLY A 120 -9.69 28.35 -18.20
CA GLY A 120 -8.46 27.92 -18.86
C GLY A 120 -7.63 26.98 -17.97
N ILE A 121 -7.47 27.32 -16.69
CA ILE A 121 -6.78 26.46 -15.72
C ILE A 121 -7.52 25.13 -15.54
N LYS A 122 -8.85 25.14 -15.42
CA LYS A 122 -9.68 23.93 -15.34
C LYS A 122 -9.45 23.01 -16.53
N SER A 123 -9.47 23.57 -17.74
CA SER A 123 -9.19 22.82 -18.97
C SER A 123 -7.77 22.26 -19.01
N TRP A 124 -6.78 23.05 -18.57
CA TRP A 124 -5.39 22.61 -18.52
C TRP A 124 -5.17 21.48 -17.50
N VAL A 125 -5.69 21.62 -16.28
CA VAL A 125 -5.60 20.56 -15.26
C VAL A 125 -6.28 19.28 -15.76
N ALA A 126 -7.47 19.38 -16.37
CA ALA A 126 -8.15 18.22 -16.94
C ALA A 126 -7.27 17.48 -17.96
N GLY A 127 -6.70 18.19 -18.93
CA GLY A 127 -5.80 17.59 -19.92
C GLY A 127 -4.52 17.01 -19.30
N ARG A 128 -3.99 17.62 -18.23
CA ARG A 128 -2.84 17.07 -17.49
C ARG A 128 -3.19 15.80 -16.74
N THR A 129 -4.34 15.76 -16.06
CA THR A 129 -4.81 14.55 -15.36
C THR A 129 -5.15 13.41 -16.30
N GLU A 130 -5.60 13.70 -17.53
CA GLU A 130 -5.80 12.69 -18.57
C GLU A 130 -4.47 12.10 -19.07
N GLN A 131 -3.43 12.93 -19.20
CA GLN A 131 -2.09 12.51 -19.62
C GLN A 131 -1.35 11.76 -18.50
N ASP A 132 -1.53 12.18 -17.26
CA ASP A 132 -0.84 11.69 -16.08
C ASP A 132 -1.82 11.65 -14.89
N SER A 133 -2.28 10.45 -14.55
CA SER A 133 -3.21 10.23 -13.44
C SER A 133 -2.63 10.53 -12.07
N THR A 134 -1.30 10.70 -11.96
CA THR A 134 -0.63 11.11 -10.71
C THR A 134 -0.58 12.62 -10.54
N PHE A 135 -0.90 13.38 -11.59
CA PHE A 135 -0.96 14.84 -11.52
C PHE A 135 -2.12 15.27 -10.59
N PRO A 136 -1.89 16.20 -9.65
CA PRO A 136 -2.92 16.63 -8.72
C PRO A 136 -4.05 17.36 -9.47
N GLY A 137 -5.26 16.82 -9.36
CA GLY A 137 -6.47 17.43 -9.92
C GLY A 137 -7.05 18.52 -9.00
N PHE A 138 -8.26 18.96 -9.32
CA PHE A 138 -9.06 19.78 -8.38
C PHE A 138 -9.67 18.91 -7.30
N ALA A 139 -9.79 19.48 -6.10
CA ALA A 139 -10.45 18.82 -4.98
C ALA A 139 -11.92 18.49 -5.32
N PRO A 140 -12.42 17.31 -4.91
CA PRO A 140 -13.84 17.02 -4.99
C PRO A 140 -14.62 17.98 -4.08
N THR A 141 -15.81 18.38 -4.50
CA THR A 141 -16.73 19.21 -3.69
C THR A 141 -17.91 18.43 -3.15
N LYS A 142 -18.11 17.19 -3.62
CA LYS A 142 -19.19 16.31 -3.21
C LYS A 142 -18.67 15.31 -2.18
N THR A 143 -19.54 14.97 -1.24
CA THR A 143 -19.33 13.83 -0.33
C THR A 143 -19.73 12.52 -1.02
N THR A 144 -19.06 11.44 -0.63
CA THR A 144 -19.36 10.09 -1.10
C THR A 144 -20.81 9.70 -0.84
N ALA A 145 -21.39 8.93 -1.78
CA ALA A 145 -22.68 8.28 -1.61
C ALA A 145 -22.55 6.78 -1.28
N LEU A 146 -21.32 6.25 -1.24
CA LEU A 146 -21.05 4.84 -0.95
C LEU A 146 -21.34 4.50 0.52
N TYR A 147 -21.06 5.44 1.41
CA TYR A 147 -21.22 5.26 2.85
C TYR A 147 -22.45 6.01 3.35
N THR A 148 -23.46 5.27 3.76
CA THR A 148 -24.72 5.79 4.29
C THR A 148 -25.05 5.14 5.63
N ALA A 149 -26.01 5.73 6.36
CA ALA A 149 -26.55 5.13 7.57
C ALA A 149 -27.08 3.70 7.36
N GLU A 150 -27.55 3.36 6.17
CA GLU A 150 -28.00 2.00 5.85
C GLU A 150 -26.82 1.05 5.71
N THR A 151 -25.82 1.39 4.89
CA THR A 151 -24.61 0.56 4.74
C THR A 151 -23.88 0.38 6.07
N ALA A 152 -23.88 1.40 6.94
CA ALA A 152 -23.31 1.34 8.28
C ALA A 152 -24.14 0.52 9.28
N ARG A 153 -25.44 0.32 9.04
CA ARG A 153 -26.27 -0.65 9.81
C ARG A 153 -26.08 -2.08 9.31
N ASN A 154 -25.77 -2.23 8.02
CA ASN A 154 -25.53 -3.51 7.35
C ASN A 154 -24.09 -4.01 7.47
N LYS A 155 -23.36 -3.59 8.51
CA LYS A 155 -22.00 -4.05 8.80
C LYS A 155 -21.95 -5.58 8.88
N PRO A 156 -20.82 -6.19 8.48
CA PRO A 156 -20.68 -7.62 8.58
C PRO A 156 -20.66 -8.04 10.06
N THR A 157 -21.02 -9.30 10.29
CA THR A 157 -20.84 -9.97 11.57
C THR A 157 -20.21 -11.33 11.34
N ILE A 158 -19.31 -11.72 12.24
CA ILE A 158 -18.61 -13.00 12.17
C ILE A 158 -18.65 -13.71 13.52
N THR A 159 -18.75 -15.05 13.50
CA THR A 159 -18.64 -15.88 14.70
C THR A 159 -17.90 -17.16 14.37
N ILE A 160 -16.96 -17.56 15.23
CA ILE A 160 -16.24 -18.83 15.08
C ILE A 160 -17.11 -19.95 15.65
N THR A 161 -17.48 -20.93 14.82
CA THR A 161 -18.30 -22.08 15.21
C THR A 161 -17.48 -23.34 15.43
N SER A 162 -16.28 -23.41 14.85
CA SER A 162 -15.32 -24.48 15.08
C SER A 162 -13.90 -23.97 14.82
N PRO A 163 -12.91 -24.24 15.68
CA PRO A 163 -13.06 -24.88 16.99
C PRO A 163 -13.93 -24.06 17.96
N THR A 164 -14.41 -24.68 19.05
CA THR A 164 -15.13 -23.97 20.11
C THR A 164 -14.15 -23.42 21.13
N ALA A 165 -14.54 -22.38 21.86
CA ALA A 165 -13.71 -21.85 22.95
C ALA A 165 -13.27 -22.97 23.92
N PHE A 166 -11.99 -22.92 24.30
CA PHE A 166 -11.29 -23.85 25.18
C PHE A 166 -11.15 -25.29 24.66
N SER A 167 -11.41 -25.54 23.38
CA SER A 167 -11.16 -26.86 22.79
C SER A 167 -9.68 -27.22 22.84
N ILE A 168 -9.40 -28.51 22.97
CA ILE A 168 -8.04 -29.07 22.89
C ILE A 168 -7.69 -29.31 21.42
N ILE A 169 -6.50 -28.85 21.01
CA ILE A 169 -5.93 -29.01 19.68
C ILE A 169 -4.67 -29.87 19.79
N SER A 170 -4.67 -30.99 19.08
CA SER A 170 -3.52 -31.89 18.92
C SER A 170 -3.06 -32.01 17.45
N GLU A 171 -3.76 -31.36 16.53
CA GLU A 171 -3.46 -31.40 15.10
C GLU A 171 -2.65 -30.17 14.65
N ARG A 172 -1.80 -30.38 13.64
CA ARG A 172 -1.00 -29.31 13.03
C ARG A 172 -1.85 -28.33 12.23
N ASN A 173 -2.81 -28.84 11.46
CA ASN A 173 -3.71 -28.07 10.63
C ASN A 173 -5.10 -28.09 11.26
N VAL A 174 -5.54 -26.97 11.80
CA VAL A 174 -6.87 -26.88 12.41
C VAL A 174 -7.81 -26.17 11.43
N PRO A 175 -8.84 -26.85 10.90
CA PRO A 175 -9.85 -26.18 10.10
C PRO A 175 -10.67 -25.22 10.98
N ILE A 176 -10.89 -24.01 10.49
CA ILE A 176 -11.76 -23.01 11.13
C ILE A 176 -13.04 -22.90 10.33
N LYS A 177 -14.16 -23.02 11.01
CA LYS A 177 -15.50 -22.74 10.47
C LYS A 177 -16.03 -21.48 11.11
N VAL A 178 -16.52 -20.57 10.28
CA VAL A 178 -17.18 -19.34 10.74
C VAL A 178 -18.59 -19.27 10.20
N GLN A 179 -19.45 -18.61 10.96
CA GLN A 179 -20.75 -18.14 10.50
C GLN A 179 -20.63 -16.64 10.24
N VAL A 180 -21.08 -16.22 9.06
CA VAL A 180 -20.96 -14.84 8.59
C VAL A 180 -22.35 -14.35 8.18
N HIS A 181 -22.67 -13.12 8.56
CA HIS A 181 -23.78 -12.36 8.01
C HIS A 181 -23.26 -10.98 7.58
N ALA A 182 -23.24 -10.72 6.27
CA ALA A 182 -22.70 -9.50 5.68
C ALA A 182 -23.57 -9.01 4.52
N PRO A 183 -24.64 -8.22 4.80
CA PRO A 183 -25.56 -7.76 3.76
C PRO A 183 -24.92 -6.86 2.70
N ASN A 184 -23.83 -6.17 3.01
CA ASN A 184 -23.06 -5.38 2.05
C ASN A 184 -22.14 -6.23 1.13
N GLY A 185 -22.10 -7.55 1.32
CA GLY A 185 -21.15 -8.44 0.64
C GLY A 185 -19.93 -8.77 1.50
N VAL A 186 -19.05 -9.65 1.02
CA VAL A 186 -17.84 -10.07 1.74
C VAL A 186 -16.66 -9.91 0.82
N LYS A 187 -15.71 -9.07 1.24
CA LYS A 187 -14.46 -8.86 0.52
C LYS A 187 -13.44 -9.93 0.90
N GLU A 188 -13.20 -10.11 2.19
CA GLU A 188 -12.26 -11.11 2.70
C GLU A 188 -12.51 -11.47 4.17
N VAL A 189 -12.04 -12.67 4.55
CA VAL A 189 -11.97 -13.12 5.94
C VAL A 189 -10.52 -13.52 6.23
N GLU A 190 -9.98 -12.98 7.31
CA GLU A 190 -8.61 -13.18 7.74
C GLU A 190 -8.56 -13.92 9.07
N PHE A 191 -7.71 -14.96 9.15
CA PHE A 191 -7.53 -15.76 10.36
C PHE A 191 -6.15 -15.55 10.95
N PHE A 192 -6.09 -15.31 12.25
CA PHE A 192 -4.87 -15.07 13.01
C PHE A 192 -4.75 -16.10 14.14
N LEU A 193 -3.51 -16.53 14.40
CA LEU A 193 -3.16 -17.43 15.51
C LEU A 193 -2.13 -16.76 16.43
N GLY A 194 -2.51 -16.53 17.68
CA GLY A 194 -1.71 -15.81 18.67
C GLY A 194 -1.42 -14.37 18.25
N ASN A 195 -0.20 -13.91 18.51
CA ASN A 195 0.23 -12.53 18.19
C ASN A 195 0.79 -12.36 16.77
N ARG A 196 0.54 -13.32 15.87
CA ARG A 196 1.05 -13.24 14.50
C ARG A 196 0.36 -12.10 13.75
N THR A 197 1.18 -11.25 13.13
CA THR A 197 0.73 -10.11 12.33
C THR A 197 0.31 -10.49 10.91
N VAL A 198 0.85 -11.61 10.40
CA VAL A 198 0.51 -12.13 9.06
C VAL A 198 -0.68 -13.07 9.19
N PRO A 199 -1.87 -12.70 8.67
CA PRO A 199 -3.01 -13.60 8.66
C PRO A 199 -2.78 -14.78 7.72
N ASN A 200 -3.44 -15.90 8.00
CA ASN A 200 -3.79 -16.83 6.94
C ASN A 200 -5.05 -16.27 6.25
N SER A 201 -4.86 -15.55 5.15
CA SER A 201 -5.94 -14.93 4.39
C SER A 201 -6.49 -15.91 3.35
N GLN A 202 -7.81 -16.06 3.30
CA GLN A 202 -8.49 -16.77 2.22
C GLN A 202 -9.44 -15.80 1.49
N LYS A 203 -9.07 -15.41 0.26
CA LYS A 203 -9.96 -14.67 -0.64
C LYS A 203 -10.93 -15.65 -1.29
N PHE A 204 -12.02 -16.02 -0.61
CA PHE A 204 -12.93 -17.03 -1.14
C PHE A 204 -14.41 -16.76 -0.85
N ALA A 205 -15.23 -17.17 -1.83
CA ALA A 205 -16.68 -17.29 -1.74
C ALA A 205 -17.07 -18.32 -0.68
N ALA A 206 -18.34 -18.26 -0.24
CA ALA A 206 -18.93 -19.21 0.72
C ALA A 206 -18.57 -20.67 0.37
N PRO A 207 -18.21 -21.52 1.37
CA PRO A 207 -18.61 -21.45 2.78
C PRO A 207 -17.66 -20.73 3.77
N TYR A 208 -16.78 -19.84 3.33
CA TYR A 208 -15.88 -19.03 4.19
C TYR A 208 -15.18 -19.87 5.28
N THR A 209 -14.52 -20.95 4.90
CA THR A 209 -13.77 -21.81 5.83
C THR A 209 -12.28 -21.49 5.77
N GLY A 210 -11.62 -21.43 6.92
CA GLY A 210 -10.19 -21.18 7.03
C GLY A 210 -9.43 -22.40 7.55
N SER A 211 -8.11 -22.27 7.67
CA SER A 211 -7.32 -23.19 8.49
C SER A 211 -6.20 -22.41 9.14
N ILE A 212 -5.85 -22.76 10.37
CA ILE A 212 -4.65 -22.26 11.03
C ILE A 212 -3.64 -23.39 11.16
N HIS A 213 -2.37 -23.01 11.17
CA HIS A 213 -1.27 -23.96 11.19
C HIS A 213 -0.41 -23.73 12.43
N PHE A 214 -0.38 -24.74 13.31
CA PHE A 214 0.55 -24.80 14.43
C PHE A 214 1.91 -25.27 13.90
N LEU A 215 2.85 -24.34 13.72
CA LEU A 215 4.22 -24.67 13.32
C LEU A 215 4.91 -25.47 14.43
N SER A 216 5.99 -26.18 14.09
CA SER A 216 6.77 -26.95 15.09
C SER A 216 7.40 -26.09 16.19
N SER A 217 7.44 -24.77 16.02
CA SER A 217 7.92 -23.81 17.01
C SER A 217 6.88 -23.43 18.07
N TYR A 218 5.64 -23.92 17.96
CA TYR A 218 4.59 -23.64 18.95
C TYR A 218 4.72 -24.63 20.12
N ASP A 219 4.95 -24.11 21.32
CA ASP A 219 4.94 -24.91 22.54
C ASP A 219 3.50 -25.24 22.98
N PRO A 220 3.27 -26.33 23.73
CA PRO A 220 1.99 -26.58 24.36
C PRO A 220 1.57 -25.39 25.24
N GLY A 221 0.33 -24.95 25.10
CA GLY A 221 -0.15 -23.75 25.78
C GLY A 221 -1.49 -23.25 25.26
N THR A 222 -1.92 -22.10 25.77
CA THR A 222 -3.15 -21.43 25.33
C THR A 222 -2.84 -20.47 24.19
N TYR A 223 -3.64 -20.54 23.13
CA TYR A 223 -3.51 -19.66 21.97
C TYR A 223 -4.85 -19.05 21.60
N THR A 224 -4.79 -17.79 21.18
CA THR A 224 -5.94 -17.05 20.67
C THR A 224 -6.08 -17.30 19.18
N ILE A 225 -7.29 -17.63 18.74
CA ILE A 225 -7.68 -17.64 17.32
C ILE A 225 -8.58 -16.44 17.11
N ARG A 226 -8.21 -15.59 16.15
CA ARG A 226 -9.00 -14.41 15.77
C ARG A 226 -9.40 -14.50 14.31
N ALA A 227 -10.67 -14.25 14.02
CA ALA A 227 -11.21 -14.16 12.68
C ALA A 227 -11.73 -12.74 12.46
N LEU A 228 -11.18 -12.03 11.46
CA LEU A 228 -11.58 -10.69 11.05
C LEU A 228 -12.32 -10.81 9.73
N ILE A 229 -13.52 -10.24 9.64
CA ILE A 229 -14.24 -10.08 8.37
C ILE A 229 -14.14 -8.64 7.88
N ILE A 230 -14.01 -8.48 6.57
CA ILE A 230 -14.05 -7.20 5.87
C ILE A 230 -15.11 -7.32 4.76
N ASP A 231 -16.10 -6.41 4.76
CA ASP A 231 -17.11 -6.36 3.69
C ASP A 231 -16.61 -5.60 2.45
N ASP A 232 -17.41 -5.58 1.38
CA ASP A 232 -17.05 -4.92 0.11
C ASP A 232 -16.91 -3.39 0.24
N LEU A 233 -17.43 -2.81 1.31
CA LEU A 233 -17.30 -1.39 1.66
C LEU A 233 -16.19 -1.15 2.70
N GLY A 234 -15.48 -2.18 3.15
CA GLY A 234 -14.42 -2.04 4.15
C GLY A 234 -14.91 -1.94 5.60
N TYR A 235 -16.20 -2.12 5.89
CA TYR A 235 -16.62 -2.31 7.27
C TYR A 235 -16.13 -3.66 7.78
N THR A 236 -15.82 -3.71 9.08
CA THR A 236 -15.23 -4.89 9.70
C THR A 236 -15.96 -5.34 10.95
N ASP A 237 -15.83 -6.63 11.27
CA ASP A 237 -16.16 -7.22 12.56
C ASP A 237 -15.13 -8.31 12.90
N GLU A 238 -14.97 -8.64 14.18
CA GLU A 238 -14.02 -9.67 14.60
C GLU A 238 -14.58 -10.60 15.67
N ALA A 239 -14.23 -11.89 15.53
CA ALA A 239 -14.51 -12.92 16.51
C ALA A 239 -13.21 -13.51 17.03
N THR A 240 -13.15 -13.73 18.35
CA THR A 240 -11.98 -14.28 19.02
C THR A 240 -12.37 -15.43 19.93
N ILE A 241 -11.59 -16.51 19.89
CA ILE A 241 -11.69 -17.63 20.82
C ILE A 241 -10.31 -18.01 21.34
N GLU A 242 -10.27 -18.64 22.51
CA GLU A 242 -9.06 -19.27 23.03
C GLU A 242 -9.13 -20.79 22.83
N VAL A 243 -8.00 -21.41 22.54
CA VAL A 243 -7.86 -22.87 22.44
C VAL A 243 -6.62 -23.33 23.20
N ARG A 244 -6.60 -24.59 23.62
CA ARG A 244 -5.42 -25.20 24.25
C ARG A 244 -4.73 -26.12 23.25
N PHE A 245 -3.48 -25.84 22.94
CA PHE A 245 -2.64 -26.69 22.11
C PHE A 245 -1.80 -27.61 23.00
N GLU A 246 -1.85 -28.93 22.77
CA GLU A 246 -1.11 -29.91 23.59
C GLU A 246 0.22 -30.35 22.98
N GLY A 247 0.58 -29.80 21.82
CA GLY A 247 1.76 -30.21 21.05
C GLY A 247 1.40 -31.24 19.98
N LEU A 248 2.34 -31.51 19.08
CA LEU A 248 2.16 -32.52 18.04
C LEU A 248 2.67 -33.84 18.59
N GLU A 249 1.78 -34.84 18.69
CA GLU A 249 2.15 -36.22 19.02
C GLU A 249 3.28 -36.68 18.07
N THR A 250 4.49 -36.82 18.60
CA THR A 250 5.56 -37.52 17.91
C THR A 250 5.19 -39.00 17.97
N GLY A 251 4.69 -39.56 16.87
CA GLY A 251 4.35 -40.97 16.80
C GLY A 251 5.48 -41.83 17.36
N SER A 252 5.25 -42.42 18.53
CA SER A 252 6.06 -43.52 19.03
C SER A 252 5.83 -44.70 18.09
N SER A 253 6.83 -45.04 17.29
CA SER A 253 6.87 -46.32 16.60
C SER A 253 6.96 -47.42 17.67
N THR A 254 5.83 -48.00 18.04
CA THR A 254 5.81 -49.24 18.80
C THR A 254 6.29 -50.34 17.86
N ASP A 255 7.56 -50.72 18.00
CA ASP A 255 8.16 -51.87 17.34
C ASP A 255 7.52 -53.15 17.93
N SER A 256 6.54 -53.70 17.22
CA SER A 256 5.99 -55.03 17.49
C SER A 256 6.75 -56.05 16.65
N SER A 257 7.83 -56.60 17.22
CA SER A 257 8.46 -57.80 16.69
C SER A 257 7.60 -59.03 17.05
N GLU A 258 6.82 -59.50 16.08
CA GLU A 258 6.25 -60.85 16.11
C GLU A 258 7.34 -61.87 15.75
N GLU A 259 7.80 -62.61 16.74
CA GLU A 259 8.68 -63.76 16.58
C GLU A 259 7.83 -64.98 16.21
N SER A 260 7.90 -65.40 14.94
CA SER A 260 7.33 -66.68 14.48
C SER A 260 8.44 -67.70 14.29
N SER A 261 8.42 -68.74 15.14
CA SER A 261 9.28 -69.92 15.03
C SER A 261 8.67 -70.96 14.07
N PRO A 262 9.45 -71.63 13.20
CA PRO A 262 9.09 -72.92 12.64
C PRO A 262 9.81 -74.08 13.34
N LYS A 263 9.06 -75.15 13.64
CA LYS A 263 9.56 -76.44 14.14
C LYS A 263 9.79 -77.45 13.00
N GLU A 264 10.68 -78.40 13.30
CA GLU A 264 10.80 -79.78 12.78
C GLU A 264 11.54 -79.97 11.43
N ASN A 265 12.37 -81.00 11.18
CA ASN A 265 12.85 -82.14 11.98
C ASN A 265 14.12 -82.75 11.33
N SER A 266 14.98 -83.34 12.17
CA SER A 266 15.82 -84.55 11.99
C SER A 266 16.69 -84.76 10.73
N SER A 267 18.02 -84.85 10.90
CA SER A 267 18.73 -86.13 11.13
C SER A 267 20.24 -86.01 10.90
N SER A 268 20.99 -86.86 11.60
CA SER A 268 22.43 -86.89 11.87
C SER A 268 23.37 -87.07 10.69
N LEU A 269 24.60 -86.51 10.78
CA LEU A 269 25.88 -87.23 10.99
C LEU A 269 27.08 -86.26 10.96
N LEU A 270 27.97 -86.39 11.96
CA LEU A 270 29.28 -85.74 12.12
C LEU A 270 30.38 -86.54 11.36
N PRO A 271 31.69 -86.19 11.44
CA PRO A 271 32.47 -85.06 10.87
C PRO A 271 33.65 -85.69 10.03
N PRO A 272 34.91 -85.17 9.87
CA PRO A 272 35.55 -83.90 10.24
C PRO A 272 36.57 -83.28 9.22
N LEU A 273 37.03 -82.06 9.55
CA LEU A 273 38.39 -81.48 9.45
C LEU A 273 39.18 -81.34 8.12
N LEU A 274 40.02 -80.27 8.14
CA LEU A 274 41.23 -79.96 7.35
C LEU A 274 41.00 -79.34 5.95
N GLN A 275 41.71 -78.30 5.47
CA GLN A 275 42.92 -77.58 5.92
C GLN A 275 43.17 -76.35 4.99
N GLU A 276 43.93 -75.36 5.47
CA GLU A 276 44.88 -74.47 4.74
C GLU A 276 44.33 -73.42 3.75
N LEU A 277 44.38 -72.11 4.05
CA LEU A 277 45.52 -71.15 3.94
C LEU A 277 45.58 -70.43 2.55
N PRO A 278 46.26 -69.26 2.44
CA PRO A 278 45.62 -68.02 1.99
C PRO A 278 46.18 -67.49 0.66
N GLY A 279 45.66 -66.36 0.18
CA GLY A 279 46.32 -65.58 -0.85
C GLY A 279 45.63 -64.27 -1.20
N THR A 280 46.21 -63.19 -0.66
CA THR A 280 46.15 -61.76 -1.08
C THR A 280 44.83 -61.01 -1.04
#